data_AF-A0A813CJK7-F1
#
_entry.id   AF-A0A813CJK7-F1
#
_cell.length_a   1.000
_cell.length_b   1.000
_cell.length_c   1.000
_cell.angle_alpha   90.00
_cell.angle_beta   90.00
_cell.angle_gamma   90.00
#
_symmetry.space_group_name_H-M   'P 1'
#
loop_
_entity.id
_entity.type
_entity.pdbx_description
1 polymer ?
#
loop_
_entity_poly.entity_id
_entity_poly.type
_entity_poly.pdbx_seq_one_letter_code
_entity_poly.pdbx_strand_id
1 'polypeptide(L)'
;MWCLRRRALHLASIFLATRSFAKKSQLGLTCGSTGACDEFEVELAEEELASEMQVELLQRMPMDIRLAASAEVARTDQVAKSKACLVDHLVGSWHVENALGIDGVTVLLQISPRSSGVCEDVVGQIHYLGKQTQYAISATALDNGKLHVKYVNKQAEPDYFHEGEYDLAKDSLLEDLGAVNGVKQNDNMELIFKRATPA
;
A
#
# COMPACT_ATOMS: atom_id res chain seq x y z
N MET A 1 -30.76 -36.90 81.12
CA MET A 1 -31.54 -37.97 80.47
C MET A 1 -30.68 -38.64 79.39
N TRP A 2 -31.22 -39.60 78.64
CA TRP A 2 -30.44 -40.69 78.01
C TRP A 2 -29.58 -40.35 76.77
N CYS A 3 -28.73 -41.32 76.42
CA CYS A 3 -27.72 -41.31 75.35
C CYS A 3 -28.16 -42.10 74.10
N LEU A 4 -27.48 -41.89 72.95
CA LEU A 4 -26.89 -42.86 71.98
C LEU A 4 -26.57 -42.08 70.66
N ARG A 5 -25.38 -42.12 70.02
CA ARG A 5 -24.70 -43.18 69.20
C ARG A 5 -25.50 -43.54 67.93
N ARG A 6 -24.97 -43.72 66.69
CA ARG A 6 -23.64 -43.78 65.98
C ARG A 6 -23.93 -43.53 64.45
N ARG A 7 -23.06 -43.40 63.42
CA ARG A 7 -21.61 -43.41 63.02
C ARG A 7 -21.50 -42.39 61.82
N ALA A 8 -20.40 -41.80 61.33
CA ALA A 8 -18.99 -42.15 60.99
C ALA A 8 -18.75 -42.70 59.54
N LEU A 9 -17.62 -42.28 58.92
CA LEU A 9 -17.10 -42.55 57.54
C LEU A 9 -17.77 -41.79 56.37
N HIS A 10 -17.10 -41.46 55.24
CA HIS A 10 -15.70 -41.05 54.96
C HIS A 10 -15.58 -40.51 53.50
N LEU A 11 -14.56 -39.68 53.22
CA LEU A 11 -13.90 -39.43 51.90
C LEU A 11 -14.66 -38.76 50.73
N ALA A 12 -14.12 -37.60 50.32
CA ALA A 12 -13.78 -37.14 48.96
C ALA A 12 -14.66 -37.48 47.73
N SER A 13 -14.99 -36.43 46.96
CA SER A 13 -14.73 -36.37 45.51
C SER A 13 -14.59 -34.92 45.03
N ILE A 14 -13.72 -34.69 44.05
CA ILE A 14 -13.57 -33.42 43.33
C ILE A 14 -14.45 -33.48 42.09
N PHE A 15 -15.19 -32.41 41.78
CA PHE A 15 -15.69 -32.19 40.42
C PHE A 15 -15.54 -30.73 40.00
N LEU A 16 -15.13 -30.54 38.74
CA LEU A 16 -14.86 -29.23 38.16
C LEU A 16 -16.07 -28.70 37.38
N ALA A 17 -16.13 -27.38 37.29
CA ALA A 17 -16.74 -26.58 36.22
C ALA A 17 -18.21 -26.85 35.80
N THR A 18 -19.03 -25.81 35.90
CA THR A 18 -19.67 -25.22 34.70
C THR A 18 -20.08 -23.78 34.95
N ARG A 19 -19.98 -22.92 33.92
CA ARG A 19 -20.58 -21.58 33.93
C ARG A 19 -22.02 -21.68 33.43
N SER A 20 -22.94 -20.91 34.04
CA SER A 20 -23.92 -20.02 33.38
C SER A 20 -25.18 -19.87 34.24
N PHE A 21 -25.61 -18.64 34.54
CA PHE A 21 -26.79 -18.06 33.88
C PHE A 21 -26.99 -16.57 34.19
N ALA A 22 -27.68 -15.91 33.28
CA ALA A 22 -28.04 -14.50 33.18
C ALA A 22 -28.25 -13.67 34.47
N LYS A 23 -27.89 -12.38 34.38
CA LYS A 23 -28.72 -11.29 34.91
C LYS A 23 -28.91 -10.21 33.85
N LYS A 24 -30.16 -9.80 33.61
CA LYS A 24 -30.56 -8.95 32.48
C LYS A 24 -30.57 -7.48 32.86
N SER A 25 -30.07 -6.66 31.92
CA SER A 25 -30.11 -5.20 31.79
C SER A 25 -30.93 -4.39 32.81
N GLN A 26 -30.22 -3.61 33.65
CA GLN A 26 -30.71 -2.32 34.16
C GLN A 26 -29.53 -1.49 34.68
N LEU A 27 -29.08 -0.52 33.87
CA LEU A 27 -28.22 0.59 34.28
C LEU A 27 -28.89 1.86 33.75
N GLY A 28 -29.16 2.81 34.65
CA GLY A 28 -29.79 4.09 34.29
C GLY A 28 -28.73 5.13 33.94
N LEU A 29 -29.05 6.04 33.02
CA LEU A 29 -28.17 7.14 32.68
C LEU A 29 -28.02 8.09 33.88
N THR A 30 -26.78 8.23 34.38
CA THR A 30 -26.41 9.27 35.36
C THR A 30 -25.30 10.15 34.75
N CYS A 31 -25.67 11.03 33.83
CA CYS A 31 -24.75 12.04 33.29
C CYS A 31 -24.39 13.06 34.39
N GLY A 32 -23.12 13.13 34.76
CA GLY A 32 -22.66 13.73 36.02
C GLY A 32 -21.75 14.95 35.89
N SER A 33 -22.29 16.07 35.38
CA SER A 33 -21.84 17.47 35.59
C SER A 33 -20.37 17.91 35.31
N THR A 34 -19.37 17.03 35.16
CA THR A 34 -17.95 17.43 35.05
C THR A 34 -17.10 16.52 34.16
N GLY A 35 -17.00 16.88 32.87
CA GLY A 35 -15.96 16.40 31.95
C GLY A 35 -16.17 15.00 31.35
N ALA A 36 -15.57 14.80 30.17
CA ALA A 36 -15.50 13.54 29.40
C ALA A 36 -16.85 12.81 29.16
N CYS A 37 -17.41 12.99 27.97
CA CYS A 37 -18.18 11.93 27.32
C CYS A 37 -17.17 11.01 26.61
N ASP A 38 -17.18 9.70 26.90
CA ASP A 38 -16.25 8.76 26.28
C ASP A 38 -16.51 8.65 24.77
N GLU A 39 -15.42 8.62 24.00
CA GLU A 39 -15.39 8.71 22.52
C GLU A 39 -15.76 7.37 21.83
N PHE A 40 -16.46 6.48 22.54
CA PHE A 40 -16.54 5.04 22.20
C PHE A 40 -17.92 4.56 21.69
N GLU A 41 -18.94 5.41 21.69
CA GLU A 41 -20.29 5.05 21.19
C GLU A 41 -20.59 5.58 19.76
N VAL A 42 -19.62 6.22 19.10
CA VAL A 42 -19.78 6.73 17.73
C VAL A 42 -19.39 5.68 16.67
N GLU A 43 -18.27 4.98 16.86
CA GLU A 43 -17.72 4.05 15.86
C GLU A 43 -18.65 2.88 15.51
N LEU A 44 -19.51 2.45 16.44
CA LEU A 44 -20.40 1.29 16.25
C LEU A 44 -21.68 1.59 15.45
N ALA A 45 -21.84 2.82 14.93
CA ALA A 45 -23.03 3.25 14.19
C ALA A 45 -22.81 3.39 12.67
N GLU A 46 -21.57 3.33 12.18
CA GLU A 46 -21.24 3.60 10.77
C GLU A 46 -21.08 2.35 9.89
N GLU A 47 -21.02 1.14 10.48
CA GLU A 47 -20.67 -0.10 9.75
C GLU A 47 -21.82 -0.68 8.89
N GLU A 48 -23.10 -0.40 9.16
CA GLU A 48 -24.23 -1.05 8.46
C GLU A 48 -24.61 -0.46 7.08
N LEU A 49 -24.09 0.71 6.67
CA LEU A 49 -24.63 1.44 5.49
C LEU A 49 -23.94 1.16 4.13
N ALA A 50 -22.84 0.39 4.10
CA ALA A 50 -21.91 0.34 2.96
C ALA A 50 -22.11 -0.86 2.00
N SER A 51 -23.32 -1.44 1.91
CA SER A 51 -23.54 -2.76 1.29
C SER A 51 -24.55 -2.85 0.13
N GLU A 52 -24.78 -1.77 -0.64
CA GLU A 52 -25.55 -1.86 -1.89
C GLU A 52 -25.15 -0.82 -2.95
N MET A 53 -25.37 -1.16 -4.23
CA MET A 53 -25.03 -0.38 -5.45
C MET A 53 -23.51 -0.27 -5.74
N GLN A 54 -23.02 -0.39 -6.99
CA GLN A 54 -23.68 -0.40 -8.29
C GLN A 54 -22.98 -1.39 -9.27
N VAL A 55 -23.72 -1.92 -10.24
CA VAL A 55 -23.23 -2.87 -11.27
C VAL A 55 -23.54 -2.29 -12.66
N GLU A 56 -22.83 -2.79 -13.68
CA GLU A 56 -23.16 -2.65 -15.12
C GLU A 56 -22.88 -1.29 -15.79
N LEU A 57 -21.80 -1.23 -16.62
CA LEU A 57 -21.75 -0.54 -17.92
C LEU A 57 -20.37 -0.67 -18.61
N LEU A 58 -20.10 -1.77 -19.32
CA LEU A 58 -18.94 -1.86 -20.23
C LEU A 58 -19.11 -2.82 -21.43
N GLN A 59 -20.35 -2.97 -21.94
CA GLN A 59 -20.65 -3.72 -23.17
C GLN A 59 -21.24 -2.82 -24.27
N ARG A 60 -20.41 -1.95 -24.87
CA ARG A 60 -20.74 -1.36 -26.19
C ARG A 60 -19.55 -0.78 -26.96
N MET A 61 -19.30 -1.45 -28.11
CA MET A 61 -18.76 -0.97 -29.39
C MET A 61 -17.28 -1.24 -29.73
N PRO A 62 -17.02 -1.90 -30.89
CA PRO A 62 -15.72 -1.95 -31.55
C PRO A 62 -15.57 -0.87 -32.64
N MET A 63 -14.33 -0.57 -33.04
CA MET A 63 -14.01 0.05 -34.34
C MET A 63 -12.63 -0.43 -34.83
N ASP A 64 -12.59 -1.08 -35.99
CA ASP A 64 -11.35 -1.29 -36.76
C ASP A 64 -10.93 0.03 -37.43
N ILE A 65 -9.66 0.43 -37.28
CA ILE A 65 -9.03 1.42 -38.18
C ILE A 65 -7.71 0.84 -38.70
N ARG A 66 -7.50 0.96 -40.01
CA ARG A 66 -6.56 0.16 -40.79
C ARG A 66 -5.15 0.76 -40.79
N LEU A 67 -4.13 -0.07 -40.59
CA LEU A 67 -2.75 0.30 -40.85
C LEU A 67 -2.58 0.68 -42.33
N ALA A 68 -2.15 1.93 -42.57
CA ALA A 68 -1.68 2.39 -43.87
C ALA A 68 -0.16 2.56 -43.81
N ALA A 69 0.58 1.83 -44.64
CA ALA A 69 2.02 1.95 -44.73
C ALA A 69 2.45 3.20 -45.52
N SER A 70 3.57 3.80 -45.15
CA SER A 70 4.32 4.73 -46.01
C SER A 70 5.81 4.68 -45.66
N ALA A 71 6.64 4.81 -46.69
CA ALA A 71 8.03 4.36 -46.67
C ALA A 71 8.99 5.29 -45.92
N GLU A 72 9.82 4.69 -45.08
CA GLU A 72 11.29 4.71 -45.19
C GLU A 72 11.94 5.91 -45.92
N VAL A 73 12.70 6.71 -45.15
CA VAL A 73 13.92 7.39 -45.65
C VAL A 73 15.03 7.16 -44.64
N ALA A 74 16.09 6.45 -45.05
CA ALA A 74 17.19 6.11 -44.16
C ALA A 74 18.21 7.26 -43.99
N ARG A 75 18.67 7.45 -42.75
CA ARG A 75 20.06 7.88 -42.48
C ARG A 75 20.64 7.01 -41.37
N THR A 76 21.69 6.27 -41.73
CA THR A 76 22.43 5.39 -40.83
C THR A 76 23.55 6.14 -40.14
N ASP A 77 23.35 6.50 -38.87
CA ASP A 77 24.44 6.74 -37.94
C ASP A 77 24.57 5.52 -37.03
N GLN A 78 25.54 4.64 -37.34
CA GLN A 78 25.86 3.47 -36.53
C GLN A 78 26.70 3.85 -35.31
N VAL A 79 26.08 4.55 -34.36
CA VAL A 79 26.41 4.29 -32.95
C VAL A 79 25.79 2.94 -32.61
N ALA A 80 26.51 2.07 -31.91
CA ALA A 80 26.01 0.77 -31.48
C ALA A 80 24.89 0.96 -30.44
N LYS A 81 23.66 1.12 -30.94
CA LYS A 81 22.46 1.39 -30.15
C LYS A 81 22.04 0.10 -29.44
N SER A 82 22.74 -0.20 -28.33
CA SER A 82 22.25 -1.10 -27.30
C SER A 82 20.79 -0.77 -27.02
N LYS A 83 19.95 -1.81 -26.92
CA LYS A 83 18.52 -1.64 -26.64
C LYS A 83 18.37 -1.14 -25.21
N ALA A 84 18.41 0.18 -25.04
CA ALA A 84 18.25 0.85 -23.76
C ALA A 84 16.97 0.32 -23.09
N CYS A 85 17.11 -0.09 -21.84
CA CYS A 85 16.01 -0.67 -21.08
C CYS A 85 15.21 0.47 -20.46
N LEU A 86 13.89 0.34 -20.37
CA LEU A 86 13.01 1.44 -19.92
C LEU A 86 13.37 1.92 -18.50
N VAL A 87 13.81 1.00 -17.64
CA VAL A 87 14.35 1.26 -16.29
C VAL A 87 15.59 2.16 -16.28
N ASP A 88 16.36 2.26 -17.37
CA ASP A 88 17.57 3.09 -17.45
C ASP A 88 17.23 4.59 -17.33
N HIS A 89 16.02 5.01 -17.71
CA HIS A 89 15.55 6.39 -17.52
C HIS A 89 15.27 6.74 -16.05
N LEU A 90 15.01 5.74 -15.22
CA LEU A 90 14.73 5.90 -13.78
C LEU A 90 16.02 6.02 -12.94
N VAL A 91 17.17 5.63 -13.50
CA VAL A 91 18.45 5.63 -12.78
C VAL A 91 18.82 7.06 -12.34
N GLY A 92 19.30 7.19 -11.11
CA GLY A 92 19.70 8.46 -10.51
C GLY A 92 19.16 8.64 -9.08
N SER A 93 19.38 9.85 -8.55
CA SER A 93 18.84 10.25 -7.25
C SER A 93 17.60 11.12 -7.42
N TRP A 94 16.61 10.89 -6.57
CA TRP A 94 15.27 11.47 -6.59
C TRP A 94 14.91 11.97 -5.19
N HIS A 95 14.10 13.02 -5.11
CA HIS A 95 13.67 13.61 -3.85
C HIS A 95 12.22 14.12 -3.90
N VAL A 96 11.59 14.15 -2.73
CA VAL A 96 10.34 14.89 -2.45
C VAL A 96 10.59 15.76 -1.23
N GLU A 97 10.30 17.05 -1.32
CA GLU A 97 10.25 17.98 -0.18
C GLU A 97 8.81 18.10 0.33
N ASN A 98 8.65 18.30 1.65
CA ASN A 98 7.35 18.39 2.33
C ASN A 98 6.40 17.22 2.02
N ALA A 99 6.98 16.00 2.00
CA ALA A 99 6.31 14.78 1.57
C ALA A 99 5.07 14.47 2.42
N LEU A 100 4.04 13.90 1.77
CA LEU A 100 2.74 13.57 2.38
C LEU A 100 2.05 14.77 3.08
N GLY A 101 2.37 16.00 2.68
CA GLY A 101 1.82 17.23 3.25
C GLY A 101 2.42 17.62 4.60
N ILE A 102 3.57 17.06 4.99
CA ILE A 102 4.24 17.34 6.26
C ILE A 102 5.48 18.21 6.00
N ASP A 103 5.43 19.48 6.43
CA ASP A 103 6.55 20.43 6.27
C ASP A 103 7.86 19.90 6.88
N GLY A 104 8.95 20.07 6.13
CA GLY A 104 10.29 19.63 6.53
C GLY A 104 10.55 18.13 6.41
N VAL A 105 9.58 17.32 5.98
CA VAL A 105 9.80 15.88 5.72
C VAL A 105 10.30 15.66 4.29
N THR A 106 11.56 15.24 4.16
CA THR A 106 12.16 14.86 2.88
C THR A 106 12.11 13.34 2.69
N VAL A 107 11.70 12.89 1.50
CA VAL A 107 11.93 11.51 1.03
C VAL A 107 13.08 11.55 0.03
N LEU A 108 14.03 10.61 0.13
CA LEU A 108 15.07 10.41 -0.88
C LEU A 108 14.95 9.01 -1.48
N LEU A 109 14.92 8.89 -2.80
CA LEU A 109 14.92 7.62 -3.53
C LEU A 109 16.14 7.58 -4.45
N GLN A 110 17.01 6.59 -4.29
CA GLN A 110 18.18 6.42 -5.15
C GLN A 110 18.09 5.10 -5.94
N ILE A 111 18.00 5.22 -7.26
CA ILE A 111 17.85 4.10 -8.19
C ILE A 111 19.21 3.83 -8.84
N SER A 112 19.75 2.66 -8.55
CA SER A 112 21.07 2.23 -9.02
C SER A 112 21.02 1.74 -10.48
N PRO A 113 22.09 1.96 -11.28
CA PRO A 113 22.19 1.38 -12.62
C PRO A 113 22.21 -0.15 -12.56
N ARG A 114 21.72 -0.80 -13.63
CA ARG A 114 21.79 -2.26 -13.78
C ARG A 114 23.24 -2.74 -13.77
N SER A 115 23.50 -3.84 -13.08
CA SER A 115 24.78 -4.55 -13.08
C SER A 115 24.96 -5.49 -14.28
N SER A 116 23.88 -5.84 -14.96
CA SER A 116 23.85 -6.73 -16.12
C SER A 116 23.46 -5.97 -17.41
N GLY A 117 23.82 -6.54 -18.56
CA GLY A 117 23.35 -6.03 -19.86
C GLY A 117 21.88 -6.34 -20.15
N VAL A 118 21.21 -7.16 -19.33
CA VAL A 118 19.84 -7.64 -19.54
C VAL A 118 18.84 -6.63 -18.97
N CYS A 119 17.68 -6.48 -19.61
CA CYS A 119 16.60 -5.62 -19.11
C CYS A 119 15.85 -6.28 -17.94
N GLU A 120 16.46 -6.24 -16.76
CA GLU A 120 15.96 -6.77 -15.48
C GLU A 120 15.57 -5.61 -14.53
N ASP A 121 14.93 -5.93 -13.39
CA ASP A 121 14.62 -4.99 -12.30
C ASP A 121 15.88 -4.19 -11.88
N VAL A 122 15.76 -2.88 -11.65
CA VAL A 122 16.80 -2.06 -10.99
C VAL A 122 16.58 -2.01 -9.48
N VAL A 123 17.67 -1.83 -8.72
CA VAL A 123 17.58 -1.68 -7.26
C VAL A 123 17.38 -0.21 -6.90
N GLY A 124 16.23 0.09 -6.30
CA GLY A 124 15.96 1.36 -5.62
C GLY A 124 16.19 1.26 -4.11
N GLN A 125 16.65 2.34 -3.50
CA GLN A 125 16.69 2.51 -2.05
C GLN A 125 15.95 3.80 -1.68
N ILE A 126 14.80 3.65 -1.02
CA ILE A 126 14.02 4.77 -0.48
C ILE A 126 14.41 5.01 0.97
N HIS A 127 14.57 6.28 1.35
CA HIS A 127 14.89 6.74 2.70
C HIS A 127 13.80 7.70 3.15
N TYR A 128 13.14 7.39 4.26
CA TYR A 128 11.99 8.13 4.79
C TYR A 128 11.94 8.01 6.32
N LEU A 129 11.83 9.15 7.02
CA LEU A 129 11.80 9.23 8.50
C LEU A 129 12.88 8.41 9.21
N GLY A 130 14.10 8.39 8.67
CA GLY A 130 15.25 7.63 9.21
C GLY A 130 15.19 6.12 8.99
N LYS A 131 14.16 5.60 8.32
CA LYS A 131 14.11 4.22 7.80
C LYS A 131 14.64 4.19 6.36
N GLN A 132 15.22 3.06 5.99
CA GLN A 132 15.67 2.75 4.63
C GLN A 132 14.98 1.46 4.18
N THR A 133 14.44 1.46 2.96
CA THR A 133 13.76 0.30 2.37
C THR A 133 14.32 0.07 0.97
N GLN A 134 14.53 -1.20 0.60
CA GLN A 134 15.02 -1.59 -0.71
C GLN A 134 13.85 -2.09 -1.58
N TYR A 135 13.76 -1.55 -2.79
CA TYR A 135 12.81 -1.99 -3.80
C TYR A 135 13.54 -2.64 -5.00
N ALA A 136 12.93 -3.67 -5.56
CA ALA A 136 13.15 -4.05 -6.95
C ALA A 136 12.16 -3.26 -7.81
N ILE A 137 12.67 -2.44 -8.72
CA ILE A 137 11.88 -1.50 -9.54
C ILE A 137 11.90 -1.96 -11.00
N SER A 138 10.72 -2.11 -11.58
CA SER A 138 10.52 -2.43 -13.00
C SER A 138 9.71 -1.34 -13.69
N ALA A 139 9.85 -1.22 -15.01
CA ALA A 139 9.18 -0.20 -15.82
C ALA A 139 8.68 -0.75 -17.16
N THR A 140 7.43 -0.47 -17.49
CA THR A 140 6.79 -0.82 -18.77
C THR A 140 6.27 0.45 -19.46
N ALA A 141 6.30 0.49 -20.80
CA ALA A 141 5.90 1.68 -21.54
C ALA A 141 4.38 1.85 -21.59
N LEU A 142 3.92 3.10 -21.56
CA LEU A 142 2.53 3.50 -21.80
C LEU A 142 2.45 4.39 -23.06
N ASP A 143 1.34 4.29 -23.79
CA ASP A 143 1.16 4.94 -25.12
C ASP A 143 1.24 6.48 -25.10
N ASN A 144 1.11 7.08 -23.91
CA ASN A 144 1.09 8.53 -23.68
C ASN A 144 2.48 9.15 -23.45
N GLY A 145 3.57 8.41 -23.64
CA GLY A 145 4.93 8.88 -23.36
C GLY A 145 5.30 8.87 -21.88
N LYS A 146 4.62 8.03 -21.09
CA LYS A 146 5.02 7.68 -19.72
C LYS A 146 5.52 6.23 -19.64
N LEU A 147 6.07 5.86 -18.49
CA LEU A 147 6.21 4.46 -18.07
C LEU A 147 5.28 4.19 -16.89
N HIS A 148 4.67 3.00 -16.84
CA HIS A 148 4.18 2.43 -15.59
C HIS A 148 5.38 1.90 -14.80
N VAL A 149 5.46 2.22 -13.52
CA VAL A 149 6.57 1.86 -12.64
C VAL A 149 6.03 1.04 -11.47
N LYS A 150 6.70 -0.08 -11.15
CA LYS A 150 6.32 -0.98 -10.06
C LYS A 150 7.46 -1.14 -9.08
N TYR A 151 7.20 -0.85 -7.80
CA TYR A 151 8.17 -0.84 -6.71
C TYR A 151 7.89 -2.03 -5.78
N VAL A 152 8.69 -3.09 -5.85
CA VAL A 152 8.43 -4.35 -5.10
C VAL A 152 9.39 -4.48 -3.91
N ASN A 153 8.86 -4.54 -2.70
CA ASN A 153 9.61 -4.86 -1.50
C ASN A 153 9.64 -6.38 -1.27
N LYS A 154 10.72 -7.02 -1.74
CA LYS A 154 11.03 -8.46 -1.57
C LYS A 154 11.76 -8.76 -0.24
N GLN A 155 11.68 -7.85 0.74
CA GLN A 155 12.27 -7.96 2.08
C GLN A 155 11.22 -7.84 3.21
N ALA A 156 9.95 -7.59 2.85
CA ALA A 156 8.82 -7.65 3.76
C ALA A 156 8.25 -9.07 3.78
N GLU A 157 7.52 -9.42 4.86
CA GLU A 157 6.77 -10.67 4.94
C GLU A 157 5.32 -10.34 5.32
N PRO A 158 4.33 -10.50 4.40
CA PRO A 158 4.49 -10.87 2.99
C PRO A 158 5.17 -9.79 2.13
N ASP A 159 5.68 -10.19 0.96
CA ASP A 159 6.05 -9.29 -0.14
C ASP A 159 4.91 -8.29 -0.42
N TYR A 160 5.26 -7.03 -0.66
CA TYR A 160 4.30 -6.03 -1.16
C TYR A 160 4.87 -5.18 -2.29
N PHE A 161 3.99 -4.52 -3.03
CA PHE A 161 4.36 -3.52 -4.03
C PHE A 161 3.49 -2.26 -3.99
N HIS A 162 4.12 -1.15 -4.36
CA HIS A 162 3.46 0.07 -4.83
C HIS A 162 3.61 0.19 -6.35
N GLU A 163 2.78 1.03 -6.96
CA GLU A 163 2.84 1.34 -8.40
C GLU A 163 2.84 2.85 -8.62
N GLY A 164 3.05 3.29 -9.86
CA GLY A 164 3.03 4.71 -10.21
C GLY A 164 3.46 4.94 -11.64
N GLU A 165 3.74 6.20 -11.98
CA GLU A 165 4.08 6.61 -13.34
C GLU A 165 5.41 7.37 -13.39
N TYR A 166 6.17 7.21 -14.47
CA TYR A 166 7.26 8.11 -14.84
C TYR A 166 6.90 8.90 -16.10
N ASP A 167 6.86 10.23 -15.98
CA ASP A 167 6.60 11.15 -17.08
C ASP A 167 7.91 11.60 -17.73
N LEU A 168 8.20 11.07 -18.94
CA LEU A 168 9.43 11.37 -19.67
C LEU A 168 9.55 12.85 -20.08
N ALA A 169 8.44 13.57 -20.22
CA ALA A 169 8.43 14.97 -20.65
C ALA A 169 8.60 15.94 -19.48
N LYS A 170 8.22 15.53 -18.26
CA LYS A 170 8.32 16.34 -17.03
C LYS A 170 9.49 15.97 -16.11
N ASP A 171 10.26 14.93 -16.45
CA ASP A 171 11.29 14.29 -15.60
C ASP A 171 10.79 14.08 -14.16
N SER A 172 9.62 13.45 -14.05
CA SER A 172 8.85 13.34 -12.82
C SER A 172 8.44 11.90 -12.59
N LEU A 173 8.78 11.37 -11.42
CA LEU A 173 8.52 9.99 -11.02
C LEU A 173 7.48 9.97 -9.90
N LEU A 174 6.47 9.12 -10.00
CA LEU A 174 5.38 8.99 -9.04
C LEU A 174 5.41 7.59 -8.38
N GLU A 175 5.14 7.55 -7.07
CA GLU A 175 4.85 6.35 -6.30
C GLU A 175 3.54 6.57 -5.53
N ASP A 176 2.51 5.76 -5.82
CA ASP A 176 1.22 5.75 -5.11
C ASP A 176 1.36 4.85 -3.86
N LEU A 177 1.77 5.48 -2.75
CA LEU A 177 1.79 4.82 -1.44
C LEU A 177 0.37 4.50 -0.93
N GLY A 178 -0.64 5.19 -1.48
CA GLY A 178 -2.05 4.97 -1.23
C GLY A 178 -2.61 3.69 -1.85
N ALA A 179 -1.91 3.06 -2.79
CA ALA A 179 -2.22 1.73 -3.31
C ALA A 179 -1.17 0.71 -2.87
N VAL A 180 -1.61 -0.39 -2.27
CA VAL A 180 -0.74 -1.51 -1.87
C VAL A 180 -1.23 -2.78 -2.55
N ASN A 181 -0.34 -3.48 -3.23
CA ASN A 181 -0.65 -4.72 -3.97
C ASN A 181 -1.79 -4.57 -5.00
N GLY A 182 -1.95 -3.37 -5.57
CA GLY A 182 -3.03 -3.04 -6.52
C GLY A 182 -4.37 -2.72 -5.87
N VAL A 183 -4.46 -2.70 -4.53
CA VAL A 183 -5.65 -2.31 -3.77
C VAL A 183 -5.45 -0.88 -3.25
N LYS A 184 -6.35 0.04 -3.65
CA LYS A 184 -6.35 1.42 -3.15
C LYS A 184 -6.87 1.46 -1.71
N GLN A 185 -6.15 2.17 -0.84
CA GLN A 185 -6.43 2.32 0.59
C GLN A 185 -6.57 3.80 0.98
N ASN A 186 -5.94 4.72 0.25
CA ASN A 186 -6.05 6.17 0.46
C ASN A 186 -5.74 6.91 -0.85
N ASP A 187 -6.54 7.92 -1.21
CA ASP A 187 -6.32 8.71 -2.42
C ASP A 187 -5.29 9.84 -2.26
N ASN A 188 -4.91 10.18 -1.01
CA ASN A 188 -4.07 11.34 -0.70
C ASN A 188 -2.60 11.00 -0.36
N MET A 189 -2.14 9.77 -0.66
CA MET A 189 -0.77 9.31 -0.35
C MET A 189 0.05 9.06 -1.62
N GLU A 190 0.42 10.14 -2.33
CA GLU A 190 1.32 10.08 -3.49
C GLU A 190 2.67 10.74 -3.18
N LEU A 191 3.75 10.16 -3.70
CA LEU A 191 5.07 10.78 -3.73
C LEU A 191 5.42 11.19 -5.18
N ILE A 192 5.48 12.49 -5.44
CA ILE A 192 5.83 13.06 -6.75
C ILE A 192 7.29 13.50 -6.72
N PHE A 193 8.18 12.54 -6.96
CA PHE A 193 9.63 12.73 -6.97
C PHE A 193 10.10 13.64 -8.11
N LYS A 194 11.06 14.49 -7.79
CA LYS A 194 11.91 15.23 -8.75
C LYS A 194 13.33 14.70 -8.73
N ARG A 195 13.99 14.71 -9.88
CA ARG A 195 15.41 14.34 -9.98
C ARG A 195 16.23 15.31 -9.14
N ALA A 196 17.09 14.79 -8.27
CA ALA A 196 17.96 15.62 -7.44
C ALA A 196 19.06 16.24 -8.30
N THR A 197 19.15 17.56 -8.31
CA THR A 197 20.27 18.27 -8.95
C THR A 197 21.56 17.92 -8.21
N PRO A 198 22.64 17.50 -8.89
CA PRO A 198 23.94 17.35 -8.24
C PRO A 198 24.45 18.71 -7.75
N ALA A 199 24.89 18.77 -6.49
CA ALA A 199 25.47 19.94 -5.84
C ALA A 199 26.97 20.10 -6.14
#